data_AF-A0AAD3HCC1-F1
#
_entry.id   AF-A0AAD3HCC1-F1
#
_cell.length_a   1.000
_cell.length_b   1.000
_cell.length_c   1.000
_cell.angle_alpha   90.00
_cell.angle_beta   90.00
_cell.angle_gamma   90.00
#
_symmetry.space_group_name_H-M   'P 1'
#
loop_
_entity.id
_entity.type
_entity.pdbx_description
1 polymer ?
#
loop_
_entity_poly.entity_id
_entity_poly.type
_entity_poly.pdbx_seq_one_letter_code
_entity_poly.pdbx_strand_id
1 'polypeptide(L)'
;MGNTSAKNISLSIDQGGQQLVAGTTVTGRVRVHVPTDDRSRGTIMEKTNLLFIGKEDVCVRYTVTTGSGDNRRTETRYSYSQRDIVRMAIPMEYPSDMSNGGNFEFPFQFQLPDQLPSSFEYGHGGSWCKIRYKVKLDIKHARDKEILVRVVAQPPSSTPVPNLVEPVSTNVTLCCCIPKGKIIVAANVDDTRVGQGEEMKVDLGVKNNSTAALEFVSATIKQNLSWHSGGHHEHSKTHLVRSQFNLNQDNMRARSKNEIQEMKNAATMAGDANRSRGLDLSDDTFREILAAVKDGSNQVSLQIPYSAFNTYHGSLITVQHHLNIKAKTPFGSTNPTIRVPLQIVSPDSMGGPSQSHPEPTAPDLPPTPSAPPINPEGWNAENVTSVAPSAPSLHNSISYGGDVVDSEQEIVFEGFDLPPIGGGAPTYDYPSLLKEIQSSLSIRTKLQDLLKNDEWKAVIVELMPNQFLEIVGKVTLEFDKADVIEMLAGVVKNFNCAYAAIILRKVPDWLRIQTVQKMIPFCIDLKTNKSVLVNELSDWERISTERDFENAINK
;
A
#
# COMPACT_ATOMS: atom_id res chain seq x y z
N MET A 1 33.71 -37.00 1.74
CA MET A 1 33.87 -35.61 1.30
C MET A 1 33.18 -34.74 2.33
N GLY A 2 33.96 -33.95 3.07
CA GLY A 2 33.56 -33.36 4.36
C GLY A 2 32.73 -32.09 4.22
N ASN A 3 31.62 -32.04 4.95
CA ASN A 3 30.71 -30.90 5.09
C ASN A 3 31.24 -29.84 6.09
N THR A 4 32.55 -29.70 6.22
CA THR A 4 33.22 -28.94 7.31
C THR A 4 33.23 -27.43 7.10
N SER A 5 33.09 -26.94 5.87
CA SER A 5 33.22 -25.50 5.56
C SER A 5 32.11 -24.62 6.15
N ALA A 6 30.91 -25.14 6.38
CA ALA A 6 29.78 -24.34 6.86
C ALA A 6 29.85 -23.97 8.36
N LYS A 7 30.72 -24.61 9.15
CA LYS A 7 30.87 -24.33 10.59
C LYS A 7 31.72 -23.09 10.87
N ASN A 8 32.52 -22.67 9.90
CA ASN A 8 33.51 -21.61 10.08
C ASN A 8 33.01 -20.22 9.70
N ILE A 9 31.77 -20.12 9.20
CA ILE A 9 31.19 -18.86 8.75
C ILE A 9 29.98 -18.55 9.61
N SER A 10 29.94 -17.34 10.16
CA SER A 10 28.77 -16.78 10.82
C SER A 10 28.39 -15.43 10.22
N LEU A 11 27.09 -15.15 10.23
CA LEU A 11 26.49 -13.91 9.79
C LEU A 11 25.77 -13.32 11.00
N SER A 12 25.91 -12.03 11.23
CA SER A 12 25.21 -11.29 12.29
C SER A 12 24.82 -9.89 11.81
N ILE A 13 23.71 -9.36 12.32
CA ILE A 13 23.25 -7.98 12.13
C ILE A 13 23.32 -7.31 13.50
N ASP A 14 23.83 -6.08 13.56
CA ASP A 14 24.00 -5.36 14.83
C ASP A 14 22.65 -5.03 15.47
N GLN A 15 21.63 -4.75 14.65
CA GLN A 15 20.24 -4.53 15.04
C GLN A 15 19.42 -5.82 15.21
N GLY A 16 20.08 -6.97 15.45
CA GLY A 16 19.42 -8.27 15.55
C GLY A 16 18.27 -8.29 16.57
N GLY A 17 17.11 -8.81 16.15
CA GLY A 17 15.90 -8.89 16.99
C GLY A 17 15.05 -7.62 17.05
N GLN A 18 15.52 -6.50 16.47
CA GLN A 18 14.75 -5.26 16.38
C GLN A 18 13.93 -5.19 15.09
N GLN A 19 12.90 -4.34 15.11
CA GLN A 19 12.15 -3.97 13.92
C GLN A 19 12.95 -2.95 13.13
N LEU A 20 13.25 -3.23 11.87
CA LEU A 20 13.94 -2.30 10.97
C LEU A 20 12.92 -1.49 10.21
N VAL A 21 13.05 -0.18 10.21
CA VAL A 21 12.17 0.69 9.41
C VAL A 21 12.71 0.76 7.98
N ALA A 22 11.84 0.64 6.98
CA ALA A 22 12.21 0.87 5.58
C ALA A 22 12.92 2.23 5.42
N GLY A 23 13.91 2.33 4.54
CA GLY A 23 14.76 3.52 4.40
C GLY A 23 15.93 3.62 5.39
N THR A 24 15.95 2.83 6.48
CA THR A 24 17.04 2.88 7.46
C THR A 24 18.28 2.12 6.99
N THR A 25 19.42 2.48 7.58
CA THR A 25 20.69 1.81 7.33
C THR A 25 20.86 0.62 8.27
N VAL A 26 21.20 -0.54 7.71
CA VAL A 26 21.45 -1.79 8.42
C VAL A 26 22.94 -2.04 8.43
N THR A 27 23.48 -2.42 9.59
CA THR A 27 24.88 -2.78 9.75
C THR A 27 25.00 -4.19 10.27
N GLY A 28 26.06 -4.88 9.88
CA GLY A 28 26.32 -6.21 10.37
C GLY A 28 27.70 -6.68 10.02
N ARG A 29 27.95 -7.95 10.30
CA ARG A 29 29.27 -8.57 10.19
C ARG A 29 29.13 -9.98 9.68
N VAL A 30 30.06 -10.35 8.79
CA VAL A 30 30.35 -11.74 8.46
C VAL A 30 31.65 -12.11 9.16
N ARG A 31 31.68 -13.21 9.91
CA ARG A 31 32.89 -13.74 10.55
C ARG A 31 33.26 -15.07 9.96
N VAL A 32 34.54 -15.23 9.65
CA VAL A 32 35.06 -16.35 8.89
C VAL A 32 36.33 -16.84 9.54
N HIS A 33 36.35 -18.14 9.87
CA HIS A 33 37.55 -18.84 10.27
C HIS A 33 38.11 -19.61 9.06
N VAL A 34 39.26 -19.18 8.53
CA VAL A 34 39.97 -19.90 7.47
C VAL A 34 41.03 -20.78 8.13
N PRO A 35 40.90 -22.12 8.07
CA PRO A 35 41.93 -23.01 8.59
C PRO A 35 43.28 -22.74 7.92
N THR A 36 44.36 -22.82 8.68
CA THR A 36 45.73 -22.59 8.17
C THR A 36 46.25 -23.70 7.27
N ASP A 37 45.48 -24.78 7.04
CA ASP A 37 45.90 -25.95 6.29
C ASP A 37 45.86 -25.73 4.76
N ASP A 38 46.86 -26.27 4.07
CA ASP A 38 47.19 -25.93 2.68
C ASP A 38 46.14 -26.40 1.65
N ARG A 39 45.22 -27.29 2.05
CA ARG A 39 44.20 -27.87 1.17
C ARG A 39 42.91 -27.02 1.06
N SER A 40 42.77 -26.01 1.90
CA SER A 40 41.55 -25.18 2.03
C SER A 40 41.71 -23.76 1.48
N ARG A 41 42.92 -23.40 1.04
CA ARG A 41 43.31 -22.03 0.69
C ARG A 41 42.69 -21.62 -0.65
N GLY A 42 41.78 -20.64 -0.61
CA GLY A 42 41.39 -19.85 -1.79
C GLY A 42 39.95 -20.00 -2.30
N THR A 43 39.19 -21.04 -1.95
CA THR A 43 37.91 -21.29 -2.67
C THR A 43 36.63 -20.85 -1.97
N ILE A 44 36.67 -20.55 -0.66
CA ILE A 44 35.44 -20.29 0.11
C ILE A 44 34.87 -18.88 -0.20
N MET A 45 35.71 -17.86 -0.39
CA MET A 45 35.25 -16.46 -0.51
C MET A 45 35.13 -15.90 -1.92
N GLU A 46 35.82 -16.47 -2.91
CA GLU A 46 35.80 -15.94 -4.28
C GLU A 46 34.39 -15.93 -4.93
N LYS A 47 33.40 -16.57 -4.30
CA LYS A 47 32.02 -16.68 -4.81
C LYS A 47 30.96 -16.55 -3.72
N THR A 48 31.27 -15.86 -2.62
CA THR A 48 30.28 -15.60 -1.56
C THR A 48 29.57 -14.27 -1.84
N ASN A 49 28.23 -14.30 -1.87
CA ASN A 49 27.42 -13.11 -2.09
C ASN A 49 26.58 -12.81 -0.84
N LEU A 50 26.59 -11.56 -0.40
CA LEU A 50 25.69 -11.09 0.65
C LEU A 50 24.49 -10.42 -0.02
N LEU A 51 23.30 -10.87 0.33
CA LEU A 51 22.05 -10.45 -0.29
C LEU A 51 21.06 -10.02 0.78
N PHE A 52 20.32 -8.94 0.51
CA PHE A 52 19.06 -8.66 1.20
C PHE A 52 17.90 -9.07 0.30
N ILE A 53 17.00 -9.91 0.80
CA ILE A 53 15.91 -10.50 0.03
C ILE A 53 14.59 -10.28 0.78
N GLY A 54 13.61 -9.66 0.12
CA GLY A 54 12.22 -9.57 0.56
C GLY A 54 11.32 -10.38 -0.34
N LYS A 55 10.35 -11.09 0.23
CA LYS A 55 9.46 -12.00 -0.50
C LYS A 55 8.00 -11.92 -0.06
N GLU A 56 7.13 -12.13 -1.03
CA GLU A 56 5.77 -12.65 -0.82
C GLU A 56 5.84 -14.19 -0.88
N ASP A 57 5.33 -14.88 0.14
CA ASP A 57 5.07 -16.31 0.04
C ASP A 57 3.60 -16.58 0.37
N VAL A 58 2.98 -17.50 -0.38
CA VAL A 58 1.58 -17.85 -0.20
C VAL A 58 1.37 -19.35 -0.33
N CYS A 59 0.35 -19.83 0.36
CA CYS A 59 -0.20 -21.18 0.23
C CYS A 59 -1.74 -21.09 0.20
N VAL A 60 -2.35 -21.74 -0.78
CA VAL A 60 -3.80 -21.88 -0.88
C VAL A 60 -4.17 -23.36 -0.79
N ARG A 61 -4.96 -23.70 0.23
CA ARG A 61 -5.56 -25.02 0.37
C ARG A 61 -6.81 -25.11 -0.50
N TYR A 62 -6.93 -26.17 -1.30
CA TYR A 62 -8.11 -26.43 -2.13
C TYR A 62 -8.49 -27.91 -2.13
N THR A 63 -9.68 -28.24 -2.61
CA THR A 63 -10.15 -29.63 -2.69
C THR A 63 -10.43 -30.03 -4.12
N VAL A 64 -9.90 -31.17 -4.53
CA VAL A 64 -10.20 -31.79 -5.84
C VAL A 64 -11.12 -32.98 -5.59
N THR A 65 -12.27 -33.00 -6.25
CA THR A 65 -13.16 -34.16 -6.27
C THR A 65 -12.91 -34.97 -7.54
N THR A 66 -12.63 -36.26 -7.40
CA THR A 66 -12.51 -37.20 -8.51
C THR A 66 -13.54 -38.33 -8.38
N GLY A 67 -13.95 -38.91 -9.52
CA GLY A 67 -14.96 -39.97 -9.57
C GLY A 67 -16.41 -39.48 -9.52
N SER A 68 -17.35 -40.42 -9.62
CA SER A 68 -18.81 -40.18 -9.61
C SER A 68 -19.53 -41.22 -8.74
N GLY A 69 -20.68 -40.85 -8.17
CA GLY A 69 -21.47 -41.75 -7.31
C GLY A 69 -20.72 -42.18 -6.05
N ASP A 70 -20.81 -43.46 -5.69
CA ASP A 70 -20.15 -44.04 -4.52
C ASP A 70 -18.62 -44.08 -4.63
N ASN A 71 -18.08 -43.90 -5.85
CA ASN A 71 -16.64 -43.81 -6.09
C ASN A 71 -16.11 -42.36 -6.01
N ARG A 72 -16.93 -41.41 -5.54
CA ARG A 72 -16.51 -40.02 -5.35
C ARG A 72 -15.46 -39.93 -4.24
N ARG A 73 -14.27 -39.43 -4.57
CA ARG A 73 -13.19 -39.14 -3.63
C ARG A 73 -12.93 -37.65 -3.60
N THR A 74 -12.78 -37.09 -2.41
CA THR A 74 -12.38 -35.69 -2.22
C THR A 74 -10.99 -35.66 -1.61
N GLU A 75 -10.04 -35.09 -2.32
CA GLU A 75 -8.64 -34.94 -1.89
C GLU A 75 -8.38 -33.46 -1.55
N THR A 76 -7.71 -33.20 -0.43
CA THR A 76 -7.19 -31.86 -0.10
C THR A 76 -5.82 -31.70 -0.74
N ARG A 77 -5.62 -30.60 -1.47
CA ARG A 77 -4.35 -30.22 -2.10
C ARG A 77 -3.96 -28.81 -1.66
N TYR A 78 -2.71 -28.46 -1.93
CA TYR A 78 -2.12 -27.17 -1.60
C TYR A 78 -1.40 -26.64 -2.83
N SER A 79 -1.57 -25.36 -3.11
CA SER A 79 -0.81 -24.64 -4.14
C SER A 79 0.08 -23.62 -3.45
N TYR A 80 1.35 -23.58 -3.85
CA TYR A 80 2.35 -22.66 -3.30
C TYR A 80 2.85 -21.72 -4.40
N SER A 81 2.97 -20.44 -4.06
CA SER A 81 3.64 -19.45 -4.90
C SER A 81 4.57 -18.59 -4.04
N GLN A 82 5.67 -18.16 -4.63
CA GLN A 82 6.52 -17.12 -4.04
C GLN A 82 6.91 -16.09 -5.09
N ARG A 83 7.24 -14.89 -4.62
CA ARG A 83 7.77 -13.81 -5.46
C ARG A 83 8.74 -12.94 -4.68
N ASP A 84 9.85 -12.58 -5.31
CA ASP A 84 10.77 -11.58 -4.75
C ASP A 84 10.14 -10.18 -4.86
N ILE A 85 9.99 -9.50 -3.72
CA ILE A 85 9.64 -8.07 -3.66
C ILE A 85 10.88 -7.25 -3.98
N VAL A 86 11.99 -7.61 -3.34
CA VAL A 86 13.28 -6.95 -3.48
C VAL A 86 14.38 -7.99 -3.36
N ARG A 87 15.43 -7.81 -4.17
CA ARG A 87 16.70 -8.49 -4.03
C ARG A 87 17.82 -7.49 -4.24
N MET A 88 18.67 -7.31 -3.25
CA MET A 88 19.76 -6.35 -3.26
C MET A 88 21.07 -7.05 -2.95
N ALA A 89 22.06 -6.87 -3.82
CA ALA A 89 23.43 -7.28 -3.52
C ALA A 89 24.07 -6.27 -2.56
N ILE A 90 24.64 -6.79 -1.48
CA ILE A 90 25.37 -6.00 -0.48
C ILE A 90 26.86 -6.20 -0.77
N PRO A 91 27.58 -5.13 -1.15
CA PRO A 91 29.00 -5.24 -1.45
C PRO A 91 29.76 -5.69 -0.19
N MET A 92 30.69 -6.63 -0.37
CA MET A 92 31.63 -7.06 0.65
C MET A 92 33.04 -6.88 0.11
N GLU A 93 33.91 -6.29 0.93
CA GLU A 93 35.33 -6.17 0.60
C GLU A 93 36.12 -7.27 1.28
N TYR A 94 36.87 -8.03 0.49
CA TYR A 94 37.71 -9.10 0.98
C TYR A 94 39.18 -8.66 1.00
N PRO A 95 39.93 -8.91 2.09
CA PRO A 95 41.34 -8.60 2.13
C PRO A 95 42.12 -9.59 1.25
N SER A 96 43.17 -9.10 0.62
CA SER A 96 43.94 -9.85 -0.38
C SER A 96 44.75 -11.02 0.22
N ASP A 97 44.92 -11.05 1.53
CA ASP A 97 45.77 -11.98 2.29
C ASP A 97 45.01 -13.14 2.95
N MET A 98 43.72 -13.33 2.63
CA MET A 98 42.90 -14.42 3.15
C MET A 98 43.47 -15.83 2.91
N SER A 99 44.41 -15.97 1.96
CA SER A 99 45.10 -17.22 1.65
C SER A 99 45.98 -17.76 2.79
N ASN A 100 46.37 -16.91 3.74
CA ASN A 100 47.27 -17.30 4.85
C ASN A 100 46.57 -18.06 5.99
N GLY A 101 45.23 -18.13 5.97
CA GLY A 101 44.44 -18.65 7.09
C GLY A 101 44.35 -17.64 8.25
N GLY A 102 43.34 -17.79 9.11
CA GLY A 102 43.10 -16.87 10.23
C GLY A 102 41.62 -16.62 10.53
N ASN A 103 41.37 -15.67 11.44
CA ASN A 103 40.04 -15.17 11.78
C ASN A 103 39.82 -13.82 11.08
N PHE A 104 38.78 -13.73 10.25
CA PHE A 104 38.45 -12.53 9.48
C PHE A 104 37.07 -12.03 9.83
N GLU A 105 36.93 -10.71 9.99
CA GLU A 105 35.65 -10.04 10.20
C GLU A 105 35.41 -9.02 9.08
N PHE A 106 34.28 -9.18 8.38
CA PHE A 106 33.85 -8.35 7.26
C PHE A 106 32.63 -7.54 7.70
N PRO A 107 32.79 -6.27 8.09
CA PRO A 107 31.66 -5.41 8.33
C PRO A 107 30.95 -5.12 7.00
N PHE A 108 29.62 -5.04 7.04
CA PHE A 108 28.82 -4.60 5.92
C PHE A 108 27.81 -3.55 6.38
N GLN A 109 27.43 -2.69 5.44
CA GLN A 109 26.42 -1.66 5.63
C GLN A 109 25.61 -1.52 4.35
N PHE A 110 24.29 -1.42 4.47
CA PHE A 110 23.42 -1.11 3.35
C PHE A 110 22.17 -0.37 3.81
N GLN A 111 21.56 0.39 2.90
CA GLN A 111 20.30 1.07 3.17
C GLN A 111 19.13 0.22 2.67
N LEU A 112 18.13 0.02 3.53
CA LEU A 112 16.86 -0.57 3.11
C LEU A 112 16.16 0.39 2.14
N PRO A 113 15.54 -0.11 1.06
CA PRO A 113 14.60 0.70 0.31
C PRO A 113 13.52 1.28 1.22
N ASP A 114 13.12 2.51 0.96
CA ASP A 114 12.07 3.27 1.66
C ASP A 114 10.68 2.64 1.43
N GLN A 115 10.46 2.04 0.26
CA GLN A 115 9.17 1.48 -0.17
C GLN A 115 8.88 0.05 0.29
N LEU A 116 9.68 -0.52 1.20
CA LEU A 116 9.45 -1.90 1.62
C LEU A 116 8.15 -2.02 2.42
N PRO A 117 7.26 -2.96 2.09
CA PRO A 117 6.08 -3.23 2.92
C PRO A 117 6.48 -3.83 4.27
N SER A 118 5.64 -3.63 5.28
CA SER A 118 5.80 -4.25 6.59
C SER A 118 5.76 -5.78 6.49
N SER A 119 6.58 -6.44 7.30
CA SER A 119 6.51 -7.89 7.48
C SER A 119 5.21 -8.27 8.20
N PHE A 120 4.49 -9.26 7.68
CA PHE A 120 3.34 -9.83 8.35
C PHE A 120 3.13 -11.28 7.93
N GLU A 121 2.34 -12.01 8.72
CA GLU A 121 1.91 -13.37 8.45
C GLU A 121 0.43 -13.50 8.81
N TYR A 122 -0.31 -14.21 7.96
CA TYR A 122 -1.71 -14.53 8.19
C TYR A 122 -1.99 -15.95 7.70
N GLY A 123 -2.73 -16.74 8.49
CA GLY A 123 -3.10 -18.10 8.12
C GLY A 123 -4.47 -18.49 8.69
N HIS A 124 -5.25 -19.21 7.89
CA HIS A 124 -6.52 -19.78 8.30
C HIS A 124 -6.85 -21.04 7.49
N GLY A 125 -7.28 -22.10 8.16
CA GLY A 125 -7.77 -23.31 7.48
C GLY A 125 -6.73 -24.10 6.67
N GLY A 126 -5.43 -23.85 6.86
CA GLY A 126 -4.34 -24.45 6.09
C GLY A 126 -3.86 -23.59 4.90
N SER A 127 -4.61 -22.55 4.54
CA SER A 127 -4.15 -21.48 3.64
C SER A 127 -3.41 -20.42 4.44
N TRP A 128 -2.35 -19.82 3.88
CA TRP A 128 -1.60 -18.76 4.54
C TRP A 128 -0.91 -17.83 3.53
N CYS A 129 -0.54 -16.63 3.97
CA CYS A 129 0.25 -15.67 3.22
C CYS A 129 1.20 -14.92 4.17
N LYS A 130 2.39 -14.56 3.69
CA LYS A 130 3.35 -13.78 4.46
C LYS A 130 4.24 -12.88 3.60
N ILE A 131 4.64 -11.76 4.18
CA ILE A 131 5.73 -10.91 3.69
C ILE A 131 6.90 -11.08 4.66
N ARG A 132 8.05 -11.50 4.15
CA ARG A 132 9.26 -11.72 4.95
C ARG A 132 10.51 -11.14 4.31
N TYR A 133 11.47 -10.79 5.15
CA TYR A 133 12.77 -10.33 4.73
C TYR A 133 13.88 -11.15 5.37
N LYS A 134 14.99 -11.26 4.66
CA LYS A 134 16.20 -11.89 5.18
C LYS A 134 17.46 -11.27 4.62
N VAL A 135 18.51 -11.28 5.44
CA VAL A 135 19.89 -11.15 4.96
C VAL A 135 20.43 -12.56 4.74
N LYS A 136 20.87 -12.85 3.53
CA LYS A 136 21.36 -14.16 3.08
C LYS A 136 22.82 -14.04 2.67
N LEU A 137 23.68 -14.84 3.26
CA LEU A 137 25.02 -15.11 2.79
C LEU A 137 24.99 -16.40 1.96
N ASP A 138 25.06 -16.23 0.64
CA ASP A 138 25.11 -17.32 -0.33
C ASP A 138 26.55 -17.84 -0.42
N ILE A 139 26.77 -19.08 0.01
CA ILE A 139 28.12 -19.65 0.13
C ILE A 139 28.25 -20.82 -0.83
N LYS A 140 29.11 -20.65 -1.84
CA LYS A 140 29.34 -21.70 -2.81
C LYS A 140 29.88 -22.97 -2.14
N HIS A 141 29.29 -24.11 -2.49
CA HIS A 141 29.67 -25.43 -1.95
C HIS A 141 29.45 -25.61 -0.44
N ALA A 142 28.70 -24.72 0.20
CA ALA A 142 28.28 -24.86 1.58
C ALA A 142 26.78 -24.55 1.72
N ARG A 143 26.26 -24.67 2.95
CA ARG A 143 24.90 -24.26 3.26
C ARG A 143 24.87 -22.77 3.54
N ASP A 144 23.98 -22.06 2.88
CA ASP A 144 23.74 -20.64 3.07
C ASP A 144 23.45 -20.29 4.54
N LYS A 145 23.83 -19.07 4.93
CA LYS A 145 23.48 -18.49 6.23
C LYS A 145 22.42 -17.44 6.03
N GLU A 146 21.39 -17.44 6.86
CA GLU A 146 20.25 -16.53 6.73
C GLU A 146 19.89 -15.96 8.09
N ILE A 147 19.56 -14.67 8.10
CA ILE A 147 18.97 -13.97 9.25
C ILE A 147 17.63 -13.42 8.80
N LEU A 148 16.55 -13.83 9.47
CA LEU A 148 15.23 -13.24 9.27
C LEU A 148 15.20 -11.85 9.90
N VAL A 149 14.62 -10.90 9.17
CA VAL A 149 14.52 -9.50 9.58
C VAL A 149 13.05 -9.08 9.54
N ARG A 150 12.60 -8.43 10.61
CA ARG A 150 11.27 -7.83 10.66
C ARG A 150 11.37 -6.39 10.16
N VAL A 151 10.82 -6.14 8.98
CA VAL A 151 10.75 -4.79 8.39
C VAL A 151 9.40 -4.15 8.72
N VAL A 152 9.41 -2.87 9.05
CA VAL A 152 8.22 -2.00 9.17
C VAL A 152 8.31 -0.99 8.05
N ALA A 153 7.23 -0.82 7.28
CA ALA A 153 7.19 0.17 6.20
C ALA A 153 7.46 1.57 6.77
N GLN A 154 8.07 2.44 5.97
CA GLN A 154 8.26 3.82 6.37
C GLN A 154 6.89 4.48 6.55
N PRO A 155 6.65 5.25 7.62
CA PRO A 155 5.47 6.09 7.72
C PRO A 155 5.39 7.02 6.49
N PRO A 156 4.21 7.21 5.88
CA PRO A 156 4.06 8.12 4.76
C PRO A 156 4.27 9.57 5.22
N SER A 157 4.22 10.51 4.27
CA SER A 157 4.18 11.92 4.62
C SER A 157 3.02 12.20 5.59
N SER A 158 3.28 12.99 6.63
CA SER A 158 2.29 13.45 7.62
C SER A 158 1.21 14.40 7.06
N THR A 159 1.09 14.52 5.73
CA THR A 159 0.11 15.38 5.06
C THR A 159 -1.19 14.59 4.86
N PRO A 160 -2.31 15.02 5.49
CA PRO A 160 -3.58 14.33 5.37
C PRO A 160 -4.09 14.25 3.93
N VAL A 161 -4.79 13.17 3.60
CA VAL A 161 -5.52 13.00 2.34
C VAL A 161 -7.01 13.01 2.63
N PRO A 162 -7.63 14.21 2.69
CA PRO A 162 -9.05 14.30 2.90
C PRO A 162 -9.81 13.70 1.73
N ASN A 163 -10.96 13.10 2.02
CA ASN A 163 -11.87 12.58 1.00
C ASN A 163 -13.30 13.05 1.27
N LEU A 164 -13.76 13.96 0.42
CA LEU A 164 -15.13 14.41 0.37
C LEU A 164 -15.93 13.51 -0.57
N VAL A 165 -16.68 12.57 0.00
CA VAL A 165 -17.43 11.56 -0.73
C VAL A 165 -18.64 12.18 -1.42
N GLU A 166 -18.87 11.80 -2.68
CA GLU A 166 -20.09 12.15 -3.40
C GLU A 166 -21.36 11.65 -2.69
N PRO A 167 -22.42 12.47 -2.60
CA PRO A 167 -23.65 12.09 -1.95
C PRO A 167 -24.34 10.90 -2.64
N VAL A 168 -24.57 9.84 -1.87
CA VAL A 168 -25.27 8.64 -2.33
C VAL A 168 -26.76 8.79 -2.03
N SER A 169 -27.57 8.97 -3.09
CA SER A 169 -29.03 8.97 -3.01
C SER A 169 -29.60 7.56 -3.17
N THR A 170 -30.16 6.99 -2.10
CA THR A 170 -30.76 5.65 -2.10
C THR A 170 -32.28 5.72 -2.04
N ASN A 171 -32.96 5.08 -2.98
CA ASN A 171 -34.41 4.84 -2.89
C ASN A 171 -34.68 3.80 -1.79
N VAL A 172 -35.44 4.19 -0.78
CA VAL A 172 -35.85 3.28 0.30
C VAL A 172 -37.12 2.57 -0.13
N THR A 173 -37.10 1.24 -0.15
CA THR A 173 -38.28 0.41 -0.38
C THR A 173 -38.54 -0.49 0.82
N LEU A 174 -39.81 -0.72 1.16
CA LEU A 174 -40.23 -1.72 2.14
C LEU A 174 -40.63 -3.00 1.42
N CYS A 175 -40.16 -4.16 1.89
CA CYS A 175 -40.44 -5.47 1.31
C CYS A 175 -40.23 -5.46 -0.21
N CYS A 176 -39.04 -5.02 -0.63
CA CYS A 176 -38.52 -4.84 -2.00
C CYS A 176 -39.29 -3.91 -2.96
N CYS A 177 -40.61 -3.71 -2.82
CA CYS A 177 -41.41 -3.07 -3.87
C CYS A 177 -42.14 -1.78 -3.46
N ILE A 178 -42.30 -1.50 -2.17
CA ILE A 178 -43.12 -0.35 -1.73
C ILE A 178 -42.20 0.85 -1.51
N PRO A 179 -42.22 1.88 -2.39
CA PRO A 179 -41.36 3.05 -2.24
C PRO A 179 -41.73 3.83 -0.96
N LYS A 180 -40.72 4.09 -0.14
CA LYS A 180 -40.83 4.87 1.10
C LYS A 180 -40.24 6.26 0.98
N GLY A 181 -39.50 6.56 -0.08
CA GLY A 181 -38.86 7.85 -0.36
C GLY A 181 -37.38 7.67 -0.63
N LYS A 182 -36.58 8.72 -0.40
CA LYS A 182 -35.13 8.73 -0.64
C LYS A 182 -34.37 9.11 0.62
N ILE A 183 -33.21 8.51 0.83
CA ILE A 183 -32.23 8.95 1.83
C ILE A 183 -30.94 9.28 1.10
N ILE A 184 -30.40 10.47 1.39
CA ILE A 184 -29.15 10.95 0.81
C ILE A 184 -28.12 10.99 1.93
N VAL A 185 -26.97 10.40 1.68
CA VAL A 185 -25.86 10.35 2.64
C VAL A 185 -24.61 10.85 1.94
N ALA A 186 -23.85 11.73 2.58
CA ALA A 186 -22.52 12.17 2.16
C ALA A 186 -21.58 12.13 3.35
N ALA A 187 -20.28 12.05 3.11
CA ALA A 187 -19.30 12.01 4.19
C ALA A 187 -18.05 12.79 3.80
N ASN A 188 -17.34 13.30 4.81
CA ASN A 188 -15.99 13.81 4.68
C ASN A 188 -15.10 13.01 5.63
N VAL A 189 -14.06 12.40 5.09
CA VAL A 189 -13.02 11.75 5.87
C VAL A 189 -11.84 12.71 5.91
N ASP A 190 -11.39 13.07 7.11
CA ASP A 190 -10.31 14.05 7.30
C ASP A 190 -8.97 13.56 6.72
N ASP A 191 -8.69 12.26 6.92
CA ASP A 191 -7.54 11.58 6.36
C ASP A 191 -7.87 10.15 5.95
N THR A 192 -7.63 9.83 4.69
CA THR A 192 -7.74 8.46 4.17
C THR A 192 -6.43 7.69 4.27
N ARG A 193 -5.32 8.32 4.68
CA ARG A 193 -4.03 7.69 4.96
C ARG A 193 -3.74 7.74 6.46
N VAL A 194 -4.04 6.66 7.18
CA VAL A 194 -4.00 6.65 8.65
C VAL A 194 -3.05 5.60 9.19
N GLY A 195 -2.25 5.95 10.19
CA GLY A 195 -1.34 5.04 10.87
C GLY A 195 -2.06 4.07 11.79
N GLN A 196 -1.43 2.92 12.04
CA GLN A 196 -1.82 2.04 13.13
C GLN A 196 -1.78 2.80 14.47
N GLY A 197 -2.83 2.67 15.29
CA GLY A 197 -2.96 3.37 16.57
C GLY A 197 -3.52 4.78 16.48
N GLU A 198 -3.54 5.39 15.29
CA GLU A 198 -4.06 6.73 15.06
C GLU A 198 -5.59 6.78 15.08
N GLU A 199 -6.12 7.98 15.22
CA GLU A 199 -7.54 8.27 15.19
C GLU A 199 -7.92 8.89 13.83
N MET A 200 -8.92 8.32 13.17
CA MET A 200 -9.51 8.85 11.94
C MET A 200 -10.86 9.51 12.25
N LYS A 201 -11.14 10.69 11.68
CA LYS A 201 -12.42 11.38 11.88
C LYS A 201 -13.25 11.35 10.62
N VAL A 202 -14.55 11.17 10.81
CA VAL A 202 -15.52 11.09 9.73
C VAL A 202 -16.68 12.02 10.06
N ASP A 203 -16.90 13.01 9.22
CA ASP A 203 -18.07 13.89 9.25
C ASP A 203 -19.16 13.36 8.32
N LEU A 204 -20.42 13.51 8.74
CA LEU A 204 -21.56 12.90 8.07
C LEU A 204 -22.65 13.94 7.75
N GLY A 205 -23.08 13.97 6.50
CA GLY A 205 -24.27 14.68 6.06
C GLY A 205 -25.36 13.67 5.70
N VAL A 206 -26.52 13.76 6.34
CA VAL A 206 -27.66 12.87 6.06
C VAL A 206 -28.92 13.69 5.88
N LYS A 207 -29.64 13.42 4.79
CA LYS A 207 -30.96 13.99 4.53
C LYS A 207 -31.97 12.85 4.33
N ASN A 208 -32.85 12.66 5.31
CA ASN A 208 -33.94 11.68 5.23
C ASN A 208 -35.18 12.29 4.59
N ASN A 209 -35.42 11.99 3.32
CA ASN A 209 -36.63 12.34 2.57
C ASN A 209 -37.51 11.10 2.37
N SER A 210 -37.61 10.26 3.40
CA SER A 210 -38.39 9.03 3.38
C SER A 210 -39.33 8.91 4.58
N THR A 211 -40.34 8.06 4.42
CA THR A 211 -41.28 7.65 5.47
C THR A 211 -40.71 6.58 6.40
N ALA A 212 -39.46 6.16 6.19
CA ALA A 212 -38.76 5.24 7.07
C ALA A 212 -37.78 6.04 7.94
N ALA A 213 -37.90 5.94 9.26
CA ALA A 213 -36.94 6.56 10.17
C ALA A 213 -35.61 5.81 10.13
N LEU A 214 -34.49 6.51 10.30
CA LEU A 214 -33.20 5.86 10.51
C LEU A 214 -33.12 5.33 11.94
N GLU A 215 -32.68 4.09 12.11
CA GLU A 215 -32.43 3.50 13.42
C GLU A 215 -31.11 4.03 14.00
N PHE A 216 -30.05 4.02 13.19
CA PHE A 216 -28.75 4.61 13.49
C PHE A 216 -27.93 4.73 12.21
N VAL A 217 -26.82 5.48 12.26
CA VAL A 217 -25.76 5.42 11.24
C VAL A 217 -24.48 4.92 11.91
N SER A 218 -23.77 3.99 11.25
CA SER A 218 -22.50 3.47 11.78
C SER A 218 -21.40 3.50 10.74
N ALA A 219 -20.21 3.87 11.18
CA ALA A 219 -18.96 3.75 10.44
C ALA A 219 -18.25 2.46 10.83
N THR A 220 -17.68 1.73 9.88
CA THR A 220 -16.93 0.49 10.13
C THR A 220 -15.75 0.40 9.20
N ILE A 221 -14.55 0.25 9.75
CA ILE A 221 -13.36 -0.02 8.96
C ILE A 221 -13.25 -1.53 8.73
N LYS A 222 -13.12 -1.92 7.47
CA LYS A 222 -12.98 -3.31 7.04
C LYS A 222 -11.64 -3.52 6.39
N GLN A 223 -10.95 -4.59 6.79
CA GLN A 223 -9.77 -5.11 6.14
C GLN A 223 -10.17 -6.29 5.27
N ASN A 224 -9.82 -6.23 3.99
CA ASN A 224 -9.93 -7.33 3.05
C ASN A 224 -8.50 -7.78 2.70
N LEU A 225 -8.16 -8.99 3.10
CA LEU A 225 -6.91 -9.65 2.72
C LEU A 225 -7.25 -10.71 1.67
N SER A 226 -6.56 -10.72 0.53
CA SER A 226 -6.70 -11.75 -0.48
C SER A 226 -5.32 -12.21 -0.96
N TRP A 227 -5.18 -13.51 -1.22
CA TRP A 227 -3.98 -14.07 -1.81
C TRP A 227 -4.32 -15.21 -2.75
N HIS A 228 -3.44 -15.49 -3.71
CA HIS A 228 -3.69 -16.50 -4.72
C HIS A 228 -2.42 -17.26 -5.13
N SER A 229 -2.60 -18.48 -5.59
CA SER A 229 -1.54 -19.40 -6.01
C SER A 229 -2.08 -20.39 -7.04
N GLY A 230 -1.40 -20.57 -8.17
CA GLY A 230 -1.77 -21.58 -9.18
C GLY A 230 -3.24 -21.54 -9.65
N GLY A 231 -3.81 -20.34 -9.79
CA GLY A 231 -5.23 -20.14 -10.16
C GLY A 231 -6.25 -20.34 -9.02
N HIS A 232 -5.81 -20.72 -7.83
CA HIS A 232 -6.62 -20.77 -6.62
C HIS A 232 -6.51 -19.47 -5.83
N HIS A 233 -7.57 -19.08 -5.13
CA HIS A 233 -7.61 -17.84 -4.36
C HIS A 233 -8.19 -18.10 -2.97
N GLU A 234 -7.73 -17.35 -2.00
CA GLU A 234 -8.24 -17.32 -0.63
C GLU A 234 -8.43 -15.86 -0.21
N HIS A 235 -9.38 -15.61 0.68
CA HIS A 235 -9.59 -14.26 1.21
C HIS A 235 -10.07 -14.27 2.66
N SER A 236 -9.75 -13.20 3.38
CA SER A 236 -10.24 -12.90 4.71
C SER A 236 -10.84 -11.51 4.75
N LYS A 237 -11.95 -11.37 5.50
CA LYS A 237 -12.61 -10.09 5.74
C LYS A 237 -12.73 -9.90 7.24
N THR A 238 -12.12 -8.84 7.75
CA THR A 238 -12.10 -8.53 9.18
C THR A 238 -12.69 -7.14 9.40
N HIS A 239 -13.55 -7.01 10.42
CA HIS A 239 -13.97 -5.70 10.90
C HIS A 239 -12.96 -5.24 11.93
N LEU A 240 -12.22 -4.17 11.63
CA LEU A 240 -11.15 -3.67 12.50
C LEU A 240 -11.74 -2.85 13.65
N VAL A 241 -12.60 -1.88 13.32
CA VAL A 241 -13.24 -0.99 14.29
C VAL A 241 -14.61 -0.56 13.76
N ARG A 242 -15.55 -0.33 14.68
CA ARG A 242 -16.90 0.16 14.39
C ARG A 242 -17.30 1.22 15.39
N SER A 243 -17.87 2.31 14.91
CA SER A 243 -18.44 3.36 15.73
C SER A 243 -19.80 3.82 15.20
N GLN A 244 -20.62 4.43 16.04
CA GLN A 244 -21.95 4.94 15.71
C GLN A 244 -21.96 6.46 15.78
N PHE A 245 -22.70 7.10 14.85
CA PHE A 245 -22.87 8.55 14.86
C PHE A 245 -23.96 8.94 15.85
N ASN A 246 -23.72 10.03 16.58
CA ASN A 246 -24.72 10.66 17.44
C ASN A 246 -25.50 11.70 16.62
N LEU A 247 -26.50 11.25 15.87
CA LEU A 247 -27.28 12.14 15.01
C LEU A 247 -28.40 12.84 15.78
N ASN A 248 -28.62 14.11 15.43
CA ASN A 248 -29.82 14.83 15.87
C ASN A 248 -31.09 14.12 15.40
N GLN A 249 -32.12 14.08 16.25
CA GLN A 249 -33.39 13.39 15.96
C GLN A 249 -34.04 13.86 14.65
N ASP A 250 -33.92 15.15 14.33
CA ASP A 250 -34.48 15.71 13.10
C ASP A 250 -33.85 15.15 11.81
N ASN A 251 -32.57 14.78 11.83
CA ASN A 251 -31.91 14.17 10.67
C ASN A 251 -32.32 12.69 10.48
N MET A 252 -32.75 12.03 11.57
CA MET A 252 -33.14 10.61 11.55
C MET A 252 -34.63 10.38 11.34
N ARG A 253 -35.48 11.33 11.71
CA ARG A 253 -36.93 11.13 11.76
C ARG A 253 -37.52 10.76 10.40
N ALA A 254 -38.54 9.89 10.43
CA ALA A 254 -39.37 9.66 9.26
C ALA A 254 -40.12 10.94 8.91
N ARG A 255 -40.24 11.24 7.62
CA ARG A 255 -41.16 12.27 7.14
C ARG A 255 -42.56 11.69 6.93
N SER A 256 -43.57 12.49 7.22
CA SER A 256 -44.96 12.20 6.88
C SER A 256 -45.15 12.22 5.36
N LYS A 257 -46.22 11.56 4.90
CA LYS A 257 -46.59 11.59 3.47
C LYS A 257 -46.94 13.01 3.00
N ASN A 258 -47.50 13.84 3.88
CA ASN A 258 -47.85 15.22 3.58
C ASN A 258 -46.60 16.07 3.37
N GLU A 259 -45.60 16.00 4.27
CA GLU A 259 -44.31 16.69 4.09
C GLU A 259 -43.63 16.27 2.77
N ILE A 260 -43.68 14.99 2.42
CA ILE A 260 -43.13 14.50 1.14
C ILE A 260 -43.89 15.08 -0.06
N GLN A 261 -45.21 15.17 0.02
CA GLN A 261 -46.03 15.74 -1.05
C GLN A 261 -45.81 17.25 -1.19
N GLU A 262 -45.68 17.97 -0.08
CA GLU A 262 -45.36 19.40 -0.06
C GLU A 262 -44.01 19.68 -0.72
N MET A 263 -42.98 18.88 -0.40
CA MET A 263 -41.68 18.98 -1.06
C MET A 263 -41.76 18.74 -2.57
N LYS A 264 -42.56 17.76 -3.02
CA LYS A 264 -42.78 17.51 -4.46
C LYS A 264 -43.50 18.67 -5.14
N ASN A 265 -44.51 19.23 -4.49
CA ASN A 265 -45.24 20.38 -5.02
C ASN A 265 -44.31 21.61 -5.11
N ALA A 266 -43.48 21.86 -4.09
CA ALA A 266 -42.50 22.93 -4.09
C ALA A 266 -41.47 22.77 -5.22
N ALA A 267 -40.93 21.56 -5.42
CA ALA A 267 -40.03 21.26 -6.54
C ALA A 267 -40.72 21.46 -7.91
N THR A 268 -42.01 21.14 -8.02
CA THR A 268 -42.78 21.34 -9.26
C THR A 268 -43.01 22.82 -9.54
N MET A 269 -43.31 23.62 -8.50
CA MET A 269 -43.49 25.07 -8.62
C MET A 269 -42.19 25.81 -8.97
N ALA A 270 -41.04 25.27 -8.56
CA ALA A 270 -39.73 25.83 -8.91
C ALA A 270 -39.34 25.67 -10.40
N GLY A 271 -40.18 25.01 -11.22
CA GLY A 271 -39.93 24.87 -12.66
C GLY A 271 -39.01 23.71 -13.04
N ASP A 272 -38.65 22.83 -12.11
CA ASP A 272 -37.73 21.70 -12.32
C ASP A 272 -38.33 20.49 -13.05
N ALA A 273 -39.49 20.65 -13.70
CA ALA A 273 -40.27 19.55 -14.28
C ALA A 273 -39.50 18.72 -15.34
N ASN A 274 -38.46 19.28 -15.97
CA ASN A 274 -37.68 18.62 -17.03
C ASN A 274 -36.45 17.81 -16.57
N ARG A 275 -36.07 17.82 -15.28
CA ARG A 275 -34.85 17.11 -14.81
C ARG A 275 -35.07 15.62 -14.45
N SER A 276 -36.32 15.18 -14.36
CA SER A 276 -36.83 13.97 -13.70
C SER A 276 -36.37 12.56 -14.16
N ARG A 277 -35.21 12.38 -14.80
CA ARG A 277 -34.76 11.05 -15.29
C ARG A 277 -33.39 10.55 -14.86
N GLY A 278 -32.59 11.30 -14.10
CA GLY A 278 -31.34 10.75 -13.59
C GLY A 278 -30.69 11.64 -12.54
N LEU A 279 -30.72 11.19 -11.29
CA LEU A 279 -30.09 11.85 -10.13
C LEU A 279 -30.58 13.29 -9.85
N ASP A 280 -31.89 13.43 -9.59
CA ASP A 280 -32.51 14.72 -9.22
C ASP A 280 -32.14 15.20 -7.80
N LEU A 281 -30.89 15.59 -7.58
CA LEU A 281 -30.54 16.44 -6.44
C LEU A 281 -30.41 17.87 -6.96
N SER A 282 -31.17 18.80 -6.37
CA SER A 282 -30.99 20.22 -6.66
C SER A 282 -29.64 20.69 -6.12
N ASP A 283 -29.04 21.69 -6.77
CA ASP A 283 -27.81 22.36 -6.30
C ASP A 283 -27.96 22.81 -4.84
N ASP A 284 -29.14 23.29 -4.45
CA ASP A 284 -29.44 23.67 -3.06
C ASP A 284 -29.34 22.48 -2.10
N THR A 285 -29.80 21.29 -2.51
CA THR A 285 -29.68 20.07 -1.70
C THR A 285 -28.22 19.66 -1.56
N PHE A 286 -27.42 19.79 -2.62
CA PHE A 286 -25.98 19.55 -2.54
C PHE A 286 -25.29 20.54 -1.61
N ARG A 287 -25.60 21.84 -1.70
CA ARG A 287 -25.03 22.87 -0.83
C ARG A 287 -25.43 22.67 0.64
N GLU A 288 -26.68 22.28 0.91
CA GLU A 288 -27.15 21.95 2.26
C GLU A 288 -26.41 20.73 2.84
N ILE A 289 -26.26 19.66 2.07
CA ILE A 289 -25.55 18.45 2.51
C ILE A 289 -24.05 18.76 2.71
N LEU A 290 -23.45 19.50 1.79
CA LEU A 290 -22.05 19.93 1.91
C LEU A 290 -21.83 20.79 3.16
N ALA A 291 -22.75 21.71 3.46
CA ALA A 291 -22.71 22.50 4.68
C ALA A 291 -22.82 21.61 5.92
N ALA A 292 -23.75 20.65 5.95
CA ALA A 292 -23.90 19.71 7.06
C ALA A 292 -22.65 18.83 7.28
N VAL A 293 -21.99 18.40 6.20
CA VAL A 293 -20.73 17.66 6.28
C VAL A 293 -19.60 18.55 6.81
N LYS A 294 -19.47 19.79 6.32
CA LYS A 294 -18.39 20.72 6.71
C LYS A 294 -18.54 21.31 8.10
N ASP A 295 -19.76 21.40 8.61
CA ASP A 295 -20.07 21.88 9.95
C ASP A 295 -19.55 20.94 11.05
N GLY A 296 -19.35 19.65 10.74
CA GLY A 296 -18.79 18.67 11.68
C GLY A 296 -19.73 18.31 12.84
N SER A 297 -20.99 18.76 12.83
CA SER A 297 -21.96 18.46 13.90
C SER A 297 -22.30 16.98 14.04
N ASN A 298 -22.08 16.18 12.99
CA ASN A 298 -22.27 14.73 13.01
C ASN A 298 -20.93 14.02 12.75
N GLN A 299 -19.99 14.16 13.69
CA GLN A 299 -18.67 13.53 13.59
C GLN A 299 -18.60 12.22 14.38
N VAL A 300 -17.76 11.29 13.90
CA VAL A 300 -17.33 10.13 14.67
C VAL A 300 -15.82 9.92 14.53
N SER A 301 -15.19 9.46 15.61
CA SER A 301 -13.80 9.03 15.63
C SER A 301 -13.67 7.51 15.60
N LEU A 302 -12.67 7.01 14.88
CA LEU A 302 -12.34 5.58 14.76
C LEU A 302 -10.85 5.39 15.05
N GLN A 303 -10.53 4.70 16.14
CA GLN A 303 -9.14 4.34 16.45
C GLN A 303 -8.70 3.12 15.64
N ILE A 304 -7.63 3.24 14.87
CA ILE A 304 -7.07 2.15 14.08
C ILE A 304 -6.33 1.18 15.01
N PRO A 305 -6.67 -0.12 15.04
CA PRO A 305 -5.97 -1.05 15.90
C PRO A 305 -4.55 -1.33 15.40
N TYR A 306 -3.59 -1.50 16.31
CA TYR A 306 -2.21 -1.91 15.97
C TYR A 306 -2.11 -3.29 15.31
N SER A 307 -3.16 -4.11 15.42
CA SER A 307 -3.26 -5.41 14.74
C SER A 307 -3.70 -5.30 13.27
N ALA A 308 -4.07 -4.11 12.79
CA ALA A 308 -4.36 -3.89 11.38
C ALA A 308 -3.11 -4.12 10.53
N PHE A 309 -3.24 -4.79 9.39
CA PHE A 309 -2.13 -4.88 8.44
C PHE A 309 -1.99 -3.58 7.66
N ASN A 310 -0.77 -3.23 7.26
CA ASN A 310 -0.55 -2.13 6.32
C ASN A 310 -1.26 -2.45 4.99
N THR A 311 -1.83 -1.43 4.35
CA THR A 311 -2.32 -1.55 2.98
C THR A 311 -1.17 -1.95 2.06
N TYR A 312 -1.41 -2.95 1.23
CA TYR A 312 -0.38 -3.53 0.38
C TYR A 312 -1.00 -4.12 -0.90
N HIS A 313 -0.37 -3.86 -2.04
CA HIS A 313 -0.79 -4.37 -3.35
C HIS A 313 0.40 -5.05 -4.02
N GLY A 314 0.67 -6.29 -3.62
CA GLY A 314 1.64 -7.16 -4.26
C GLY A 314 1.04 -7.98 -5.39
N SER A 315 1.84 -8.89 -5.96
CA SER A 315 1.38 -9.75 -7.05
C SER A 315 0.74 -11.04 -6.55
N LEU A 316 1.04 -11.46 -5.32
CA LEU A 316 0.45 -12.64 -4.71
C LEU A 316 -0.48 -12.29 -3.55
N ILE A 317 -0.23 -11.16 -2.90
CA ILE A 317 -0.96 -10.73 -1.70
C ILE A 317 -1.52 -9.33 -1.91
N THR A 318 -2.78 -9.13 -1.53
CA THR A 318 -3.41 -7.82 -1.50
C THR A 318 -4.08 -7.59 -0.15
N VAL A 319 -3.76 -6.48 0.50
CA VAL A 319 -4.39 -5.97 1.72
C VAL A 319 -5.06 -4.65 1.39
N GLN A 320 -6.38 -4.61 1.46
CA GLN A 320 -7.18 -3.42 1.18
C GLN A 320 -8.03 -3.04 2.38
N HIS A 321 -8.19 -1.74 2.59
CA HIS A 321 -9.01 -1.21 3.67
C HIS A 321 -10.09 -0.32 3.12
N HIS A 322 -11.26 -0.39 3.74
CA HIS A 322 -12.36 0.51 3.41
C HIS A 322 -13.12 0.93 4.66
N LEU A 323 -13.43 2.20 4.74
CA LEU A 323 -14.47 2.73 5.60
C LEU A 323 -15.83 2.43 4.96
N ASN A 324 -16.70 1.78 5.71
CA ASN A 324 -18.07 1.50 5.33
C ASN A 324 -19.00 2.29 6.24
N ILE A 325 -19.72 3.27 5.68
CA ILE A 325 -20.73 4.04 6.41
C ILE A 325 -22.09 3.51 5.99
N LYS A 326 -22.85 3.00 6.96
CA LYS A 326 -24.16 2.39 6.71
C LYS A 326 -25.24 3.09 7.52
N ALA A 327 -26.23 3.63 6.83
CA ALA A 327 -27.44 4.17 7.41
C ALA A 327 -28.47 3.05 7.58
N LYS A 328 -28.71 2.64 8.84
CA LYS A 328 -29.60 1.54 9.16
C LYS A 328 -31.05 2.01 9.13
N THR A 329 -31.86 1.38 8.29
CA THR A 329 -33.32 1.53 8.23
C THR A 329 -34.01 0.33 8.89
N PRO A 330 -35.33 0.42 9.19
CA PRO A 330 -36.07 -0.64 9.86
C PRO A 330 -36.10 -1.93 9.04
N PHE A 331 -36.40 -3.04 9.71
CA PHE A 331 -36.46 -4.35 9.08
C PHE A 331 -37.27 -4.35 7.77
N GLY A 332 -36.74 -5.01 6.74
CA GLY A 332 -37.34 -5.07 5.41
C GLY A 332 -37.14 -3.83 4.55
N SER A 333 -36.38 -2.83 5.01
CA SER A 333 -36.03 -1.63 4.25
C SER A 333 -34.58 -1.63 3.73
N THR A 334 -34.36 -0.96 2.60
CA THR A 334 -33.02 -0.76 2.01
C THR A 334 -32.15 0.14 2.89
N ASN A 335 -30.87 -0.22 3.07
CA ASN A 335 -29.90 0.56 3.86
C ASN A 335 -28.95 1.32 2.93
N PRO A 336 -28.95 2.66 2.91
CA PRO A 336 -27.93 3.43 2.21
C PRO A 336 -26.54 3.09 2.73
N THR A 337 -25.57 2.97 1.82
CA THR A 337 -24.19 2.59 2.16
C THR A 337 -23.19 3.41 1.34
N ILE A 338 -22.18 3.96 2.00
CA ILE A 338 -21.00 4.58 1.39
C ILE A 338 -19.79 3.68 1.66
N ARG A 339 -18.89 3.58 0.68
CA ARG A 339 -17.60 2.90 0.83
C ARG A 339 -16.49 3.86 0.43
N VAL A 340 -15.57 4.14 1.35
CA VAL A 340 -14.40 4.99 1.12
C VAL A 340 -13.15 4.12 1.21
N PRO A 341 -12.26 4.12 0.21
CA PRO A 341 -10.98 3.42 0.32
C PRO A 341 -10.10 4.10 1.36
N LEU A 342 -9.35 3.29 2.12
CA LEU A 342 -8.39 3.75 3.11
C LEU A 342 -7.02 3.13 2.83
N GLN A 343 -5.97 3.85 3.20
CA GLN A 343 -4.60 3.38 3.29
C GLN A 343 -4.21 3.34 4.77
N ILE A 344 -4.02 2.14 5.30
CA ILE A 344 -3.46 1.96 6.64
C ILE A 344 -1.95 1.81 6.51
N VAL A 345 -1.21 2.60 7.28
CA VAL A 345 0.25 2.68 7.21
C VAL A 345 0.90 2.40 8.58
N SER A 346 2.22 2.32 8.59
CA SER A 346 2.99 2.18 9.83
C SER A 346 2.82 3.44 10.69
N PRO A 347 2.84 3.32 12.03
CA PRO A 347 2.69 4.46 12.93
C PRO A 347 3.84 5.44 12.76
N ASP A 348 3.55 6.75 12.76
CA ASP A 348 4.56 7.81 12.69
C ASP A 348 5.46 7.82 13.94
N SER A 349 4.89 7.41 15.08
CA SER A 349 5.53 7.41 16.39
C SER A 349 6.20 6.08 16.76
N MET A 350 7.25 5.68 16.04
CA MET A 350 8.21 4.68 16.55
C MET A 350 9.16 5.27 17.62
N GLY A 351 9.05 6.57 17.93
CA GLY A 351 9.81 7.24 19.00
C GLY A 351 9.26 7.07 20.42
N GLY A 352 8.11 6.41 20.60
CA GLY A 352 7.61 6.05 21.93
C GLY A 352 8.32 4.80 22.47
N PRO A 353 8.54 4.67 23.80
CA PRO A 353 9.08 3.44 24.38
C PRO A 353 8.20 2.26 23.95
N SER A 354 8.81 1.30 23.25
CA SER A 354 8.18 0.09 22.74
C SER A 354 7.25 -0.53 23.79
N GLN A 355 5.94 -0.33 23.65
CA GLN A 355 4.97 -1.11 24.40
C GLN A 355 5.00 -2.50 23.78
N SER A 356 5.73 -3.41 24.41
CA SER A 356 5.65 -4.84 24.11
C SER A 356 4.19 -5.26 24.19
N HIS A 357 3.58 -5.53 23.05
CA HIS A 357 2.25 -6.13 22.99
C HIS A 357 2.29 -7.43 23.81
N PRO A 358 1.33 -7.70 24.71
CA PRO A 358 1.33 -8.91 25.51
C PRO A 358 1.21 -10.12 24.58
N GLU A 359 2.33 -10.83 24.43
CA GLU A 359 2.37 -12.19 23.92
C GLU A 359 1.47 -13.06 24.81
N PRO A 360 0.66 -13.99 24.25
CA PRO A 360 -0.24 -14.80 25.05
C PRO A 360 0.53 -15.53 26.15
N THR A 361 0.19 -15.20 27.39
CA THR A 361 0.88 -15.54 28.64
C THR A 361 1.38 -16.99 28.69
N ALA A 362 2.66 -17.19 28.40
CA ALA A 362 3.44 -18.30 28.92
C ALA A 362 4.15 -17.82 30.22
N PRO A 363 4.35 -18.68 31.22
CA PRO A 363 4.88 -18.28 32.53
C PRO A 363 6.26 -17.62 32.43
N ASP A 364 6.39 -16.48 33.13
CA ASP A 364 7.59 -15.63 33.22
C ASP A 364 8.85 -16.42 33.57
N LEU A 365 9.71 -16.62 32.56
CA LEU A 365 11.11 -16.94 32.74
C LEU A 365 11.92 -15.67 32.40
N PRO A 366 13.00 -15.37 33.16
CA PRO A 366 13.87 -14.24 32.83
C PRO A 366 14.35 -14.35 31.38
N PRO A 367 14.47 -13.24 30.63
CA PRO A 367 14.90 -13.28 29.24
C PRO A 367 16.29 -13.90 29.15
N THR A 368 16.34 -15.17 28.76
CA THR A 368 17.57 -15.82 28.36
C THR A 368 17.98 -15.20 27.02
N PRO A 369 19.22 -14.67 26.88
CA PRO A 369 19.71 -14.21 25.58
C PRO A 369 19.52 -15.35 24.59
N SER A 370 18.73 -15.11 23.53
CA SER A 370 18.18 -16.17 22.66
C SER A 370 19.23 -16.92 21.81
N ALA A 371 20.51 -16.61 21.99
CA ALA A 371 21.61 -17.50 21.67
C ALA A 371 22.84 -17.10 22.50
N PRO A 372 23.62 -18.04 23.08
CA PRO A 372 24.99 -17.73 23.44
C PRO A 372 25.72 -17.23 22.18
N PRO A 373 26.67 -16.27 22.28
CA PRO A 373 27.51 -15.93 21.14
C PRO A 373 28.12 -17.23 20.64
N ILE A 374 27.69 -17.66 19.45
CA ILE A 374 28.30 -18.80 18.77
C ILE A 374 29.64 -18.26 18.31
N ASN A 375 30.62 -18.28 19.22
CA ASN A 375 32.01 -18.22 18.82
C ASN A 375 32.21 -19.51 18.02
N PRO A 376 32.50 -19.44 16.70
CA PRO A 376 32.89 -20.64 15.99
C PRO A 376 34.05 -21.27 16.77
N GLU A 377 34.01 -22.59 17.00
CA GLU A 377 35.06 -23.30 17.73
C GLU A 377 36.43 -22.91 17.14
N GLY A 378 37.27 -22.23 17.93
CA GLY A 378 38.57 -21.71 17.47
C GLY A 378 38.65 -20.20 17.21
N TRP A 379 37.59 -19.42 17.43
CA TRP A 379 37.64 -17.96 17.32
C TRP A 379 38.44 -17.33 18.47
N ASN A 380 39.58 -16.71 18.15
CA ASN A 380 40.36 -15.90 19.09
C ASN A 380 40.24 -14.43 18.68
N ALA A 381 39.60 -13.62 19.53
CA ALA A 381 39.37 -12.19 19.32
C ALA A 381 40.67 -11.39 19.20
N GLU A 382 41.78 -11.87 19.78
CA GLU A 382 43.08 -11.19 19.75
C GLU A 382 43.74 -11.24 18.37
N ASN A 383 43.33 -12.17 17.49
CA ASN A 383 43.92 -12.40 16.16
C ASN A 383 42.93 -12.13 15.02
N VAL A 384 42.02 -11.17 15.19
CA VAL A 384 41.03 -10.84 14.16
C VAL A 384 41.58 -9.76 13.22
N THR A 385 41.69 -10.10 11.94
CA THR A 385 41.92 -9.10 10.90
C THR A 385 40.57 -8.47 10.53
N SER A 386 40.39 -7.20 10.91
CA SER A 386 39.22 -6.41 10.54
C SER A 386 39.53 -5.55 9.31
N VAL A 387 38.65 -5.61 8.31
CA VAL A 387 38.65 -4.69 7.18
C VAL A 387 37.82 -3.47 7.55
N ALA A 388 38.33 -2.26 7.32
CA ALA A 388 37.53 -1.06 7.50
C ALA A 388 36.34 -1.08 6.53
N PRO A 389 35.13 -0.69 6.97
CA PRO A 389 34.01 -0.59 6.05
C PRO A 389 34.35 0.45 4.97
N SER A 390 34.25 0.07 3.71
CA SER A 390 34.31 1.04 2.63
C SER A 390 33.06 1.90 2.63
N ALA A 391 33.24 3.17 2.25
CA ALA A 391 32.10 4.05 2.07
C ALA A 391 31.16 3.43 1.01
N PRO A 392 29.83 3.49 1.21
CA PRO A 392 28.88 2.89 0.28
C PRO A 392 29.10 3.48 -1.12
N SER A 393 29.72 2.71 -2.01
CA SER A 393 29.82 3.08 -3.42
C SER A 393 28.42 3.04 -4.03
N LEU A 394 28.04 4.12 -4.72
CA LEU A 394 26.65 4.50 -5.04
C LEU A 394 25.82 3.55 -5.93
N HIS A 395 26.30 2.35 -6.26
CA HIS A 395 25.63 1.43 -7.18
C HIS A 395 25.45 0.04 -6.57
N ASN A 396 24.61 -0.06 -5.54
CA ASN A 396 24.06 -1.36 -5.18
C ASN A 396 23.14 -1.83 -6.33
N SER A 397 23.39 -3.05 -6.83
CA SER A 397 22.45 -3.72 -7.74
C SER A 397 21.21 -4.09 -6.92
N ILE A 398 20.16 -3.29 -7.06
CA ILE A 398 18.85 -3.56 -6.49
C ILE A 398 17.93 -3.98 -7.63
N SER A 399 17.33 -5.16 -7.49
CA SER A 399 16.26 -5.64 -8.34
C SER A 399 14.96 -5.64 -7.54
N TYR A 400 13.91 -5.10 -8.14
CA TYR A 400 12.56 -5.10 -7.58
C TYR A 400 11.65 -5.93 -8.47
N GLY A 401 10.78 -6.72 -7.85
CA GLY A 401 9.84 -7.57 -8.57
C GLY A 401 10.52 -8.74 -9.28
N GLY A 402 10.41 -9.94 -8.71
CA GLY A 402 10.66 -11.19 -9.41
C GLY A 402 9.44 -11.70 -10.15
N ASP A 403 9.64 -12.69 -11.00
CA ASP A 403 8.56 -13.50 -11.54
C ASP A 403 7.89 -14.32 -10.43
N VAL A 404 6.61 -14.61 -10.61
CA VAL A 404 5.88 -15.54 -9.73
C VAL A 404 6.37 -16.94 -10.02
N VAL A 405 6.89 -17.61 -9.00
CA VAL A 405 7.29 -19.02 -9.09
C VAL A 405 6.18 -19.85 -8.45
N ASP A 406 5.39 -20.52 -9.30
CA ASP A 406 4.35 -21.46 -8.90
C ASP A 406 4.93 -22.86 -8.73
N SER A 407 4.51 -23.58 -7.69
CA SER A 407 4.82 -24.99 -7.54
C SER A 407 3.73 -25.78 -6.82
N GLU A 408 3.51 -27.01 -7.29
CA GLU A 408 2.70 -28.02 -6.56
C GLU A 408 3.54 -28.77 -5.50
N GLN A 409 4.86 -28.56 -5.48
CA GLN A 409 5.84 -29.19 -4.55
C GLN A 409 6.79 -28.13 -3.96
N GLU A 410 7.57 -28.47 -2.94
CA GLU A 410 8.51 -27.54 -2.28
C GLU A 410 9.47 -26.90 -3.30
N ILE A 411 9.55 -25.56 -3.32
CA ILE A 411 10.23 -24.82 -4.39
C ILE A 411 11.75 -25.01 -4.30
N VAL A 412 12.33 -25.68 -5.29
CA VAL A 412 13.79 -25.80 -5.46
C VAL A 412 14.29 -24.58 -6.24
N PHE A 413 15.27 -23.86 -5.68
CA PHE A 413 15.81 -22.62 -6.25
C PHE A 413 16.80 -22.92 -7.40
N GLU A 414 16.49 -22.45 -8.61
CA GLU A 414 17.49 -22.27 -9.68
C GLU A 414 18.24 -20.94 -9.50
N GLY A 415 19.53 -20.94 -9.82
CA GLY A 415 20.41 -19.78 -9.66
C GLY A 415 19.94 -18.60 -10.50
N PHE A 416 19.96 -17.41 -9.90
CA PHE A 416 19.55 -16.16 -10.57
C PHE A 416 20.76 -15.54 -11.27
N ASP A 417 20.69 -15.41 -12.58
CA ASP A 417 21.66 -14.64 -13.36
C ASP A 417 21.38 -13.15 -13.15
N LEU A 418 22.28 -12.45 -12.45
CA LEU A 418 22.26 -11.00 -12.42
C LEU A 418 22.34 -10.49 -13.87
N PRO A 419 21.53 -9.47 -14.25
CA PRO A 419 21.58 -8.94 -15.60
C PRO A 419 23.04 -8.59 -15.94
N PRO A 420 23.53 -8.99 -17.12
CA PRO A 420 24.91 -8.75 -17.50
C PRO A 420 25.18 -7.25 -17.38
N ILE A 421 26.30 -6.91 -16.73
CA ILE A 421 26.81 -5.54 -16.60
C ILE A 421 27.32 -5.08 -17.98
N GLY A 422 26.41 -5.02 -18.96
CA GLY A 422 26.66 -4.52 -20.30
C GLY A 422 26.42 -3.02 -20.30
N GLY A 423 27.48 -2.24 -20.08
CA GLY A 423 27.46 -0.78 -19.98
C GLY A 423 27.19 -0.05 -21.30
N GLY A 424 26.02 -0.26 -21.90
CA GLY A 424 25.49 0.69 -22.88
C GLY A 424 25.16 2.01 -22.19
N ALA A 425 25.44 3.14 -22.83
CA ALA A 425 25.00 4.44 -22.32
C ALA A 425 23.46 4.43 -22.16
N PRO A 426 22.92 4.94 -21.04
CA PRO A 426 21.48 4.97 -20.82
C PRO A 426 20.79 5.75 -21.96
N THR A 427 19.73 5.18 -22.52
CA THR A 427 18.86 5.86 -23.49
C THR A 427 17.78 6.64 -22.74
N TYR A 428 17.69 7.94 -22.99
CA TYR A 428 16.69 8.82 -22.38
C TYR A 428 15.52 9.04 -23.33
N ASP A 429 14.61 8.07 -23.36
CA ASP A 429 13.38 8.12 -24.14
C ASP A 429 12.17 7.66 -23.32
N TYR A 430 10.97 7.85 -23.86
CA TYR A 430 9.74 7.46 -23.17
C TYR A 430 9.63 5.95 -22.87
N PRO A 431 9.97 5.03 -23.80
CA PRO A 431 10.01 3.60 -23.48
C PRO A 431 10.94 3.25 -22.32
N SER A 432 12.12 3.88 -22.25
CA SER A 432 13.07 3.67 -21.16
C SER A 432 12.55 4.25 -19.85
N LEU A 433 11.91 5.43 -19.89
CA LEU A 433 11.22 6.02 -18.73
C LEU A 433 10.17 5.06 -18.17
N LEU A 434 9.33 4.51 -19.03
CA LEU A 434 8.26 3.60 -18.62
C LEU A 434 8.83 2.31 -18.02
N LYS A 435 9.94 1.79 -18.56
CA LYS A 435 10.64 0.63 -18.00
C LYS A 435 11.20 0.92 -16.61
N GLU A 436 11.82 2.08 -16.40
CA GLU A 436 12.33 2.53 -15.10
C GLU A 436 11.23 2.72 -14.05
N ILE A 437 10.05 3.18 -14.50
CA ILE A 437 8.87 3.35 -13.63
C ILE A 437 8.28 1.99 -13.25
N GLN A 438 8.17 1.08 -14.21
CA GLN A 438 7.60 -0.26 -14.00
C GLN A 438 8.47 -1.15 -13.11
N SER A 439 9.78 -0.92 -13.08
CA SER A 439 10.71 -1.63 -12.20
C SER A 439 10.79 -1.03 -10.80
N SER A 440 10.05 0.03 -10.48
CA SER A 440 10.05 0.64 -9.15
C SER A 440 8.93 0.09 -8.26
N LEU A 441 9.21 -0.06 -6.96
CA LEU A 441 8.19 -0.31 -5.94
C LEU A 441 7.26 0.90 -5.72
N SER A 442 7.79 2.12 -5.89
CA SER A 442 7.01 3.36 -5.85
C SER A 442 7.34 4.25 -7.02
N ILE A 443 6.31 4.48 -7.82
CA ILE A 443 6.40 5.35 -8.97
C ILE A 443 6.62 6.80 -8.54
N ARG A 444 6.03 7.23 -7.42
CA ARG A 444 6.18 8.59 -6.91
C ARG A 444 7.63 8.90 -6.57
N THR A 445 8.29 8.10 -5.73
CA THR A 445 9.69 8.34 -5.34
C THR A 445 10.61 8.19 -6.54
N LYS A 446 10.39 7.19 -7.39
CA LYS A 446 11.18 7.02 -8.62
C LYS A 446 11.05 8.24 -9.53
N LEU A 447 9.86 8.78 -9.73
CA LEU A 447 9.67 10.01 -10.50
C LEU A 447 10.39 11.21 -9.86
N GLN A 448 10.37 11.35 -8.53
CA GLN A 448 11.14 12.41 -7.86
C GLN A 448 12.64 12.30 -8.13
N ASP A 449 13.19 11.09 -8.12
CA ASP A 449 14.60 10.87 -8.43
C ASP A 449 14.92 11.11 -9.91
N LEU A 450 14.04 10.65 -10.81
CA LEU A 450 14.18 10.90 -12.24
C LEU A 450 14.11 12.40 -12.56
N LEU A 451 13.27 13.18 -11.87
CA LEU A 451 13.15 14.61 -12.05
C LEU A 451 14.37 15.42 -11.56
N LYS A 452 15.25 14.82 -10.76
CA LYS A 452 16.56 15.41 -10.38
C LYS A 452 17.59 15.29 -11.50
N ASN A 453 17.38 14.41 -12.48
CA ASN A 453 18.24 14.24 -13.63
C ASN A 453 17.67 15.03 -14.83
N ASP A 454 18.47 15.95 -15.38
CA ASP A 454 18.03 16.85 -16.46
C ASP A 454 17.63 16.11 -17.74
N GLU A 455 18.26 14.99 -18.06
CA GLU A 455 17.97 14.19 -19.25
C GLU A 455 16.58 13.53 -19.14
N TRP A 456 16.26 12.95 -17.97
CA TRP A 456 14.93 12.43 -17.70
C TRP A 456 13.87 13.52 -17.62
N LYS A 457 14.21 14.65 -17.00
CA LYS A 457 13.31 15.80 -16.92
C LYS A 457 12.94 16.29 -18.32
N ALA A 458 13.87 16.34 -19.26
CA ALA A 458 13.59 16.70 -20.66
C ALA A 458 12.55 15.77 -21.32
N VAL A 459 12.63 14.46 -21.05
CA VAL A 459 11.62 13.49 -21.53
C VAL A 459 10.26 13.75 -20.87
N ILE A 460 10.22 14.03 -19.58
CA ILE A 460 8.98 14.25 -18.82
C ILE A 460 8.27 15.55 -19.23
N VAL A 461 9.03 16.62 -19.53
CA VAL A 461 8.50 17.92 -19.97
C VAL A 461 7.67 17.80 -21.26
N GLU A 462 8.06 16.87 -22.14
CA GLU A 462 7.46 16.65 -23.46
C GLU A 462 6.40 15.52 -23.47
N LEU A 463 5.92 15.08 -22.30
CA LEU A 463 4.89 14.03 -22.25
C LEU A 463 3.59 14.47 -22.94
N MET A 464 3.09 13.57 -23.78
CA MET A 464 1.77 13.66 -24.39
C MET A 464 0.68 13.16 -23.43
N PRO A 465 -0.60 13.58 -23.59
CA PRO A 465 -1.69 13.16 -22.68
C PRO A 465 -1.83 11.66 -22.48
N ASN A 466 -1.64 10.87 -23.53
CA ASN A 466 -1.69 9.40 -23.47
C ASN A 466 -0.50 8.81 -22.71
N GLN A 467 0.70 9.37 -22.88
CA GLN A 467 1.91 8.94 -22.18
C GLN A 467 1.83 9.26 -20.68
N PHE A 468 1.33 10.44 -20.35
CA PHE A 468 1.04 10.83 -18.98
C PHE A 468 0.04 9.88 -18.31
N LEU A 469 -1.08 9.59 -19.00
CA LEU A 469 -2.08 8.65 -18.52
C LEU A 469 -1.53 7.23 -18.33
N GLU A 470 -0.62 6.80 -19.21
CA GLU A 470 0.02 5.50 -19.08
C GLU A 470 0.89 5.44 -17.83
N ILE A 471 1.69 6.48 -17.54
CA ILE A 471 2.47 6.58 -16.29
C ILE A 471 1.54 6.53 -15.07
N VAL A 472 0.48 7.35 -15.05
CA VAL A 472 -0.51 7.36 -13.95
C VAL A 472 -1.20 6.01 -13.80
N GLY A 473 -1.46 5.32 -14.92
CA GLY A 473 -2.05 3.98 -14.95
C GLY A 473 -1.14 2.89 -14.40
N LYS A 474 0.18 3.12 -14.33
CA LYS A 474 1.13 2.21 -13.65
C LYS A 474 1.15 2.40 -12.14
N VAL A 475 0.62 3.51 -11.60
CA VAL A 475 0.59 3.76 -10.16
C VAL A 475 -0.36 2.75 -9.49
N THR A 476 0.24 1.78 -8.80
CA THR A 476 -0.45 0.65 -8.15
C THR A 476 -1.27 1.11 -6.95
N LEU A 477 -0.71 2.02 -6.14
CA LEU A 477 -1.40 2.64 -5.02
C LEU A 477 -2.24 3.82 -5.50
N GLU A 478 -3.56 3.67 -5.49
CA GLU A 478 -4.45 4.72 -5.98
C GLU A 478 -4.25 6.06 -5.25
N PHE A 479 -3.93 6.04 -3.95
CA PHE A 479 -3.66 7.23 -3.14
C PHE A 479 -2.49 8.08 -3.66
N ASP A 480 -1.53 7.47 -4.37
CA ASP A 480 -0.40 8.19 -4.93
C ASP A 480 -0.73 8.82 -6.30
N LYS A 481 -1.85 8.46 -6.94
CA LYS A 481 -2.19 8.97 -8.28
C LYS A 481 -2.32 10.49 -8.29
N ALA A 482 -3.01 11.07 -7.32
CA ALA A 482 -3.18 12.53 -7.26
C ALA A 482 -1.85 13.26 -7.04
N ASP A 483 -0.97 12.73 -6.18
CA ASP A 483 0.39 13.25 -5.95
C ASP A 483 1.28 13.13 -7.20
N VAL A 484 1.20 12.00 -7.91
CA VAL A 484 1.94 11.79 -9.17
C VAL A 484 1.42 12.71 -10.28
N ILE A 485 0.09 12.88 -10.38
CA ILE A 485 -0.53 13.81 -11.34
C ILE A 485 -0.05 15.24 -11.08
N GLU A 486 -0.05 15.69 -9.82
CA GLU A 486 0.45 17.01 -9.42
C GLU A 486 1.91 17.21 -9.84
N MET A 487 2.76 16.23 -9.53
CA MET A 487 4.19 16.26 -9.84
C MET A 487 4.45 16.35 -11.34
N LEU A 488 3.76 15.53 -12.14
CA LEU A 488 3.91 15.54 -13.59
C LEU A 488 3.31 16.82 -14.20
N ALA A 489 2.15 17.28 -13.73
CA ALA A 489 1.50 18.50 -14.21
C ALA A 489 2.39 19.73 -14.00
N GLY A 490 3.13 19.79 -12.88
CA GLY A 490 4.09 20.87 -12.61
C GLY A 490 5.33 20.90 -13.50
N VAL A 491 5.58 19.85 -14.30
CA VAL A 491 6.77 19.73 -15.16
C VAL A 491 6.40 19.76 -16.64
N VAL A 492 5.22 19.26 -17.03
CA VAL A 492 4.77 19.22 -18.43
C VAL A 492 4.51 20.62 -18.97
N LYS A 493 5.18 20.98 -20.08
CA LYS A 493 5.17 22.35 -20.63
C LYS A 493 3.81 22.83 -21.14
N ASN A 494 3.04 21.94 -21.74
CA ASN A 494 1.78 22.28 -22.44
C ASN A 494 0.54 21.81 -21.65
N PHE A 495 0.62 21.80 -20.33
CA PHE A 495 -0.45 21.33 -19.47
C PHE A 495 -1.64 22.31 -19.48
N ASN A 496 -2.78 21.89 -20.06
CA ASN A 496 -3.94 22.75 -20.31
C ASN A 496 -5.27 22.10 -19.87
N CYS A 497 -6.39 22.81 -19.94
CA CYS A 497 -7.70 22.32 -19.52
C CYS A 497 -8.16 21.06 -20.28
N ALA A 498 -7.83 20.93 -21.57
CA ALA A 498 -8.16 19.72 -22.34
C ALA A 498 -7.32 18.52 -21.89
N TYR A 499 -6.05 18.74 -21.56
CA TYR A 499 -5.16 17.76 -20.95
C TYR A 499 -5.73 17.27 -19.61
N ALA A 500 -6.10 18.22 -18.76
CA ALA A 500 -6.70 17.97 -17.46
C ALA A 500 -8.02 17.17 -17.56
N ALA A 501 -8.88 17.51 -18.53
CA ALA A 501 -10.11 16.79 -18.81
C ALA A 501 -9.86 15.31 -19.19
N ILE A 502 -8.83 15.05 -20.01
CA ILE A 502 -8.43 13.68 -20.38
C ILE A 502 -8.00 12.88 -19.14
N ILE A 503 -7.27 13.52 -18.21
CA ILE A 503 -6.86 12.90 -16.95
C ILE A 503 -8.07 12.55 -16.09
N LEU A 504 -8.99 13.48 -15.88
CA LEU A 504 -10.17 13.26 -15.03
C LEU A 504 -11.04 12.09 -15.49
N ARG A 505 -11.18 11.89 -16.80
CA ARG A 505 -11.93 10.75 -17.36
C ARG A 505 -11.34 9.38 -17.02
N LYS A 506 -10.08 9.31 -16.56
CA LYS A 506 -9.38 8.06 -16.24
C LYS A 506 -9.12 7.88 -14.75
N VAL A 507 -9.26 8.94 -13.96
CA VAL A 507 -9.05 8.90 -12.50
C VAL A 507 -10.30 8.31 -11.83
N PRO A 508 -10.14 7.43 -10.82
CA PRO A 508 -11.26 6.89 -10.06
C PRO A 508 -12.12 8.00 -9.43
N ASP A 509 -13.44 7.81 -9.40
CA ASP A 509 -14.38 8.86 -9.00
C ASP A 509 -14.04 9.51 -7.65
N TRP A 510 -13.66 8.69 -6.68
CA TRP A 510 -13.32 9.14 -5.32
C TRP A 510 -12.07 10.03 -5.23
N LEU A 511 -11.20 10.04 -6.26
CA LEU A 511 -9.98 10.87 -6.32
C LEU A 511 -10.16 12.14 -7.16
N ARG A 512 -11.28 12.29 -7.86
CA ARG A 512 -11.44 13.34 -8.86
C ARG A 512 -11.37 14.72 -8.24
N ILE A 513 -12.06 15.00 -7.13
CA ILE A 513 -11.99 16.30 -6.44
C ILE A 513 -10.54 16.66 -6.08
N GLN A 514 -9.81 15.76 -5.44
CA GLN A 514 -8.41 16.00 -5.06
C GLN A 514 -7.52 16.22 -6.29
N THR A 515 -7.74 15.43 -7.34
CA THR A 515 -6.99 15.56 -8.60
C THR A 515 -7.23 16.92 -9.24
N VAL A 516 -8.49 17.37 -9.32
CA VAL A 516 -8.87 18.70 -9.82
C VAL A 516 -8.13 19.79 -9.03
N GLN A 517 -8.21 19.74 -7.70
CA GLN A 517 -7.58 20.73 -6.82
C GLN A 517 -6.07 20.86 -7.04
N LYS A 518 -5.39 19.73 -7.23
CA LYS A 518 -3.94 19.69 -7.45
C LYS A 518 -3.53 20.08 -8.87
N MET A 519 -4.37 19.81 -9.84
CA MET A 519 -4.05 19.96 -11.25
C MET A 519 -4.34 21.36 -11.81
N ILE A 520 -5.44 21.98 -11.37
CA ILE A 520 -5.88 23.30 -11.85
C ILE A 520 -4.77 24.38 -11.79
N PRO A 521 -3.94 24.48 -10.74
CA PRO A 521 -2.88 25.49 -10.67
C PRO A 521 -1.86 25.43 -11.83
N PHE A 522 -1.77 24.30 -12.53
CA PHE A 522 -0.82 24.10 -13.62
C PHE A 522 -1.44 24.27 -15.02
N CYS A 523 -2.77 24.47 -15.11
CA CYS A 523 -3.46 24.67 -16.39
C CYS A 523 -3.18 26.06 -16.97
N ILE A 524 -2.37 26.13 -18.04
CA ILE A 524 -1.93 27.40 -18.65
C ILE A 524 -3.05 28.24 -19.28
N ASP A 525 -4.18 27.61 -19.65
CA ASP A 525 -5.31 28.23 -20.34
C ASP A 525 -6.59 28.26 -19.50
N LEU A 526 -6.46 28.08 -18.17
CA LEU A 526 -7.58 27.98 -17.25
C LEU A 526 -8.57 29.16 -17.38
N LYS A 527 -8.07 30.40 -17.52
CA LYS A 527 -8.89 31.61 -17.64
C LYS A 527 -9.84 31.57 -18.84
N THR A 528 -9.37 31.04 -19.97
CA THR A 528 -10.11 31.02 -21.23
C THR A 528 -10.95 29.76 -21.38
N ASN A 529 -10.44 28.61 -20.92
CA ASN A 529 -10.98 27.29 -21.23
C ASN A 529 -11.48 26.52 -19.99
N LYS A 530 -11.74 27.18 -18.85
CA LYS A 530 -12.27 26.50 -17.64
C LYS A 530 -13.51 25.66 -17.91
N SER A 531 -14.37 26.08 -18.85
CA SER A 531 -15.60 25.37 -19.19
C SER A 531 -15.34 23.95 -19.68
N VAL A 532 -14.23 23.71 -20.38
CA VAL A 532 -13.82 22.36 -20.82
C VAL A 532 -13.67 21.43 -19.62
N LEU A 533 -13.01 21.89 -18.57
CA LEU A 533 -12.79 21.10 -17.36
C LEU A 533 -14.07 20.97 -16.53
N VAL A 534 -14.78 22.08 -16.32
CA VAL A 534 -16.04 22.12 -15.56
C VAL A 534 -17.11 21.22 -16.16
N ASN A 535 -17.15 21.05 -17.48
CA ASN A 535 -18.09 20.15 -18.16
C ASN A 535 -17.79 18.66 -17.91
N GLU A 536 -16.59 18.31 -17.48
CA GLU A 536 -16.25 16.94 -17.10
C GLU A 536 -16.66 16.62 -15.67
N LEU A 537 -16.98 17.63 -14.85
CA LEU A 537 -17.24 17.49 -13.42
C LEU A 537 -18.72 17.23 -13.13
N SER A 538 -18.99 16.35 -12.15
CA SER A 538 -20.35 16.21 -11.60
C SER A 538 -20.80 17.51 -10.91
N ASP A 539 -22.10 17.68 -10.67
CA ASP A 539 -22.60 18.85 -9.93
C ASP A 539 -21.93 18.95 -8.55
N TRP A 540 -21.75 17.82 -7.88
CA TRP A 540 -21.06 17.75 -6.60
C TRP A 540 -19.60 18.19 -6.68
N GLU A 541 -18.88 17.72 -7.68
CA GLU A 541 -17.48 18.09 -7.90
C GLU A 541 -17.33 19.58 -8.20
N ARG A 542 -18.22 20.14 -9.04
CA ARG A 542 -18.24 21.57 -9.36
C ARG A 542 -18.46 22.42 -8.11
N ILE A 543 -19.50 22.11 -7.34
CA ILE A 543 -19.81 22.83 -6.09
C ILE A 543 -18.65 22.71 -5.09
N SER A 544 -18.02 21.54 -5.01
CA SER A 544 -16.93 21.28 -4.07
C SER A 544 -15.62 21.98 -4.44
N THR A 545 -15.38 22.24 -5.73
CA THR A 545 -14.14 22.82 -6.26
C THR A 545 -14.29 24.27 -6.73
N GLU A 546 -15.48 24.87 -6.62
CA GLU A 546 -15.79 26.24 -7.08
C GLU A 546 -14.75 27.27 -6.61
N ARG A 547 -14.43 27.26 -5.32
CA ARG A 547 -13.43 28.16 -4.71
C ARG A 547 -12.00 27.88 -5.21
N ASP A 548 -11.68 26.63 -5.50
CA ASP A 548 -10.34 26.24 -5.98
C ASP A 548 -10.09 26.79 -7.40
N PHE A 549 -11.12 26.72 -8.26
CA PHE A 549 -11.09 27.38 -9.58
C PHE A 549 -10.89 28.89 -9.46
N GLU A 550 -11.65 29.56 -8.58
CA GLU A 550 -11.51 31.02 -8.36
C GLU A 550 -10.10 31.39 -7.89
N ASN A 551 -9.58 30.65 -6.90
CA ASN A 551 -8.24 30.88 -6.36
C ASN A 551 -7.15 30.70 -7.43
N ALA A 552 -7.28 29.70 -8.30
CA ALA A 552 -6.31 29.46 -9.36
C ALA A 552 -6.40 30.46 -10.52
N ILE A 553 -7.60 30.94 -10.84
CA ILE A 553 -7.80 32.01 -11.84
C ILE A 553 -7.21 33.34 -11.34
N ASN A 554 -7.24 33.59 -10.03
CA ASN A 554 -6.75 34.84 -9.46
C ASN A 554 -5.22 34.84 -9.22
N LYS A 555 -4.56 33.69 -9.34
CA LYS A 555 -3.09 33.60 -9.43
C LYS A 555 -2.63 33.92 -10.86
#